data_AF-A0A1H2UWD5-F1
#
_entry.id   AF-A0A1H2UWD5-F1
#
_cell.length_a   1.000
_cell.length_b   1.000
_cell.length_c   1.000
_cell.angle_alpha   90.00
_cell.angle_beta   90.00
_cell.angle_gamma   90.00
#
_symmetry.space_group_name_H-M   'P 1'
#
loop_
_entity.id
_entity.type
_entity.pdbx_description
1 polymer ?
#
loop_
_entity_poly.entity_id
_entity_poly.type
_entity_poly.pdbx_seq_one_letter_code
_entity_poly.pdbx_strand_id
1 'polypeptide(L)'
;MRKRVLAFMALGLISVNCSKNDDAPKCVSCTSELGNEFEICNIGNDIFKFTEFGVIWTLDKGDLKGQTPQEFVQEACDDDDGCESCISNLENEYEICDNGDGTYLITINGEESHTFSEAELEGYAPDELLYFLCSDAPELKF
;
A
#
# COMPACT_ATOMS: atom_id res chain seq x y z
N MET A 1 -42.42 -16.27 0.14
CA MET A 1 -42.55 -14.91 -0.44
C MET A 1 -42.21 -13.88 0.63
N ARG A 2 -41.31 -12.93 0.28
CA ARG A 2 -40.88 -11.65 0.92
C ARG A 2 -39.35 -11.59 0.74
N LYS A 3 -38.83 -11.27 -0.46
CA LYS A 3 -38.63 -9.94 -1.09
C LYS A 3 -37.70 -9.00 -0.31
N ARG A 4 -36.64 -8.59 -1.03
CA ARG A 4 -35.81 -7.35 -0.99
C ARG A 4 -34.60 -7.40 -0.04
N VAL A 5 -33.42 -6.88 -0.37
CA VAL A 5 -33.01 -5.83 -1.34
C VAL A 5 -31.57 -6.13 -1.83
N LEU A 6 -31.32 -6.03 -3.14
CA LEU A 6 -29.98 -5.88 -3.71
C LEU A 6 -29.47 -4.48 -3.33
N ALA A 7 -28.38 -4.40 -2.55
CA ALA A 7 -27.67 -3.14 -2.37
C ALA A 7 -26.69 -2.98 -3.55
N PHE A 8 -27.08 -2.18 -4.53
CA PHE A 8 -26.17 -1.61 -5.50
C PHE A 8 -25.27 -0.61 -4.76
N MET A 9 -24.00 -0.94 -4.56
CA MET A 9 -22.98 0.09 -4.31
C MET A 9 -22.64 0.72 -5.66
N ALA A 10 -23.38 1.78 -5.99
CA ALA A 10 -22.90 2.79 -6.90
C ALA A 10 -21.85 3.62 -6.13
N LEU A 11 -20.59 3.21 -6.18
CA LEU A 11 -19.49 4.07 -5.77
C LEU A 11 -19.33 5.16 -6.84
N GLY A 12 -19.39 6.39 -6.35
CA GLY A 12 -19.69 7.57 -7.12
C GLY A 12 -18.64 7.89 -8.17
N LEU A 13 -19.13 8.40 -9.29
CA LEU A 13 -18.38 9.21 -10.23
C LEU A 13 -17.78 10.39 -9.45
N ILE A 14 -16.50 10.32 -9.10
CA ILE A 14 -15.75 11.52 -8.74
C ILE A 14 -15.60 12.32 -10.02
N SER A 15 -16.24 13.48 -10.03
CA SER A 15 -16.23 14.47 -11.10
C SER A 15 -14.79 14.87 -11.44
N VAL A 16 -14.25 14.32 -12.53
CA VAL A 16 -13.11 14.93 -13.24
C VAL A 16 -13.61 16.22 -13.87
N ASN A 17 -13.44 17.30 -13.13
CA ASN A 17 -13.62 18.66 -13.60
C ASN A 17 -12.53 18.89 -14.66
N CYS A 18 -12.89 18.85 -15.94
CA CYS A 18 -12.01 19.21 -17.05
C CYS A 18 -11.64 20.70 -16.96
N SER A 19 -10.62 21.04 -16.17
CA SER A 19 -9.97 22.34 -16.26
C SER A 19 -8.83 22.25 -17.28
N LYS A 20 -9.01 22.92 -18.41
CA LYS A 20 -7.94 23.27 -19.35
C LYS A 20 -6.87 24.07 -18.59
N ASN A 21 -5.76 23.45 -18.23
CA ASN A 21 -4.48 24.08 -17.96
C ASN A 21 -3.39 23.01 -18.12
N ASP A 22 -2.57 23.16 -19.17
CA ASP A 22 -1.69 22.15 -19.75
C ASP A 22 -0.33 21.97 -19.02
N ASP A 23 -0.30 21.85 -17.68
CA ASP A 23 0.95 21.58 -16.92
C ASP A 23 0.72 20.83 -15.58
N ALA A 24 -0.42 20.17 -15.41
CA ALA A 24 -0.63 19.30 -14.25
C ALA A 24 0.00 17.91 -14.48
N PRO A 25 0.64 17.29 -13.47
CA PRO A 25 1.07 15.90 -13.56
C PRO A 25 -0.12 15.03 -13.98
N LYS A 26 0.05 14.21 -15.01
CA LYS A 26 -0.94 13.20 -15.39
C LYS A 26 -0.84 12.08 -14.37
N CYS A 27 -1.59 12.23 -13.29
CA CYS A 27 -1.71 11.22 -12.25
C CYS A 27 -2.75 10.18 -12.64
N VAL A 28 -2.47 8.92 -12.36
CA VAL A 28 -3.42 7.82 -12.36
C VAL A 28 -3.35 7.13 -11.02
N SER A 29 -4.49 6.72 -10.50
CA SER A 29 -4.60 6.06 -9.20
C SER A 29 -5.53 4.86 -9.25
N CYS A 30 -5.38 3.99 -8.26
CA CYS A 30 -6.29 2.90 -7.96
C CYS A 30 -6.44 2.77 -6.44
N THR A 31 -7.48 2.04 -6.03
CA THR A 31 -7.69 1.66 -4.64
C THR A 31 -7.84 0.14 -4.62
N SER A 32 -7.05 -0.54 -3.79
CA SER A 32 -7.12 -1.99 -3.64
C SER A 32 -8.42 -2.44 -2.99
N GLU A 33 -8.67 -3.75 -2.96
CA GLU A 33 -9.83 -4.32 -2.25
C GLU A 33 -9.78 -4.06 -0.73
N LEU A 34 -8.59 -3.82 -0.18
CA LEU A 34 -8.34 -3.48 1.21
C LEU A 34 -8.51 -1.97 1.50
N GLY A 35 -8.69 -1.15 0.46
CA GLY A 35 -8.92 0.29 0.60
C GLY A 35 -7.66 1.14 0.56
N ASN A 36 -6.50 0.56 0.29
CA ASN A 36 -5.24 1.29 0.15
C ASN A 36 -5.20 2.02 -1.20
N GLU A 37 -4.77 3.29 -1.18
CA GLU A 37 -4.68 4.12 -2.39
C GLU A 37 -3.25 4.10 -2.94
N PHE A 38 -3.15 3.83 -4.24
CA PHE A 38 -1.91 3.86 -5.00
C PHE A 38 -2.03 4.92 -6.09
N GLU A 39 -1.03 5.78 -6.24
CA GLU A 39 -1.03 6.87 -7.23
C GLU A 39 0.33 6.96 -7.92
N ILE A 40 0.34 7.06 -9.24
CA ILE A 40 1.54 7.44 -9.99
C ILE A 40 1.29 8.70 -10.81
N CYS A 41 2.20 9.66 -10.69
CA CYS A 41 2.17 10.93 -11.41
C CYS A 41 3.43 11.10 -12.25
N ASN A 42 3.28 11.32 -13.57
CA ASN A 42 4.41 11.77 -14.38
C ASN A 42 4.76 13.23 -14.02
N ILE A 43 5.93 13.45 -13.46
CA ILE A 43 6.41 14.78 -13.03
C ILE A 43 7.35 15.45 -14.07
N GLY A 44 7.51 14.83 -15.24
CA GLY A 44 8.29 15.33 -16.37
C GLY A 44 9.53 14.49 -16.67
N ASN A 45 10.05 14.60 -17.90
CA ASN A 45 11.27 13.91 -18.35
C ASN A 45 11.28 12.39 -18.09
N ASP A 46 10.13 11.73 -18.26
CA ASP A 46 10.00 10.28 -17.99
C ASP A 46 10.35 9.89 -16.54
N ILE A 47 10.20 10.84 -15.60
CA ILE A 47 10.27 10.63 -14.15
C ILE A 47 8.86 10.62 -13.57
N PHE A 48 8.63 9.72 -12.65
CA PHE A 48 7.35 9.48 -12.01
C PHE A 48 7.49 9.59 -10.49
N LYS A 49 6.47 10.17 -9.87
CA LYS A 49 6.24 10.10 -8.44
C LYS A 49 5.21 9.01 -8.20
N PHE A 50 5.58 7.95 -7.51
CA PHE A 50 4.68 6.89 -7.10
C PHE A 50 4.40 7.01 -5.61
N THR A 51 3.15 6.85 -5.21
CA THR A 51 2.70 6.91 -3.83
C THR A 51 1.97 5.62 -3.51
N GLU A 52 2.39 4.91 -2.47
CA GLU A 52 1.78 3.70 -1.94
C GLU A 52 1.83 3.78 -0.41
N PHE A 53 0.76 3.41 0.29
CA PHE A 53 0.70 3.44 1.76
C PHE A 53 1.16 4.79 2.39
N GLY A 54 0.99 5.91 1.67
CA GLY A 54 1.48 7.22 2.07
C GLY A 54 3.00 7.47 1.90
N VAL A 55 3.77 6.45 1.51
CA VAL A 55 5.18 6.52 1.14
C VAL A 55 5.30 7.01 -0.30
N ILE A 56 6.30 7.87 -0.55
CA ILE A 56 6.54 8.44 -1.88
C ILE A 56 7.86 7.91 -2.44
N TRP A 57 7.79 7.29 -3.61
CA TRP A 57 8.91 6.83 -4.40
C TRP A 57 9.10 7.69 -5.65
N THR A 58 10.34 7.88 -6.06
CA THR A 58 10.67 8.48 -7.36
C THR A 58 11.16 7.38 -8.28
N LEU A 59 10.46 7.18 -9.39
CA LEU A 59 10.73 6.15 -10.38
C LEU A 59 11.13 6.80 -11.71
N ASP A 60 12.00 6.16 -12.47
CA ASP A 60 12.18 6.45 -13.88
C ASP A 60 11.38 5.49 -14.77
N LYS A 61 11.33 5.74 -16.07
CA LYS A 61 10.63 4.88 -17.03
C LYS A 61 11.17 3.45 -17.11
N GLY A 62 12.44 3.24 -16.77
CA GLY A 62 13.04 1.92 -16.68
C GLY A 62 12.42 1.09 -15.55
N ASP A 63 12.10 1.73 -14.43
CA ASP A 63 11.47 1.09 -13.27
C ASP A 63 10.05 0.57 -13.58
N LEU A 64 9.34 1.18 -14.54
CA LEU A 64 8.03 0.71 -15.03
C LEU A 64 8.13 -0.57 -15.88
N LYS A 65 9.32 -1.08 -16.17
CA LYS A 65 9.54 -2.35 -16.92
C LYS A 65 8.78 -2.46 -18.25
N GLY A 66 8.55 -1.32 -18.91
CA GLY A 66 7.84 -1.22 -20.19
C GLY A 66 6.31 -1.12 -20.09
N GLN A 67 5.76 -1.09 -18.87
CA GLN A 67 4.35 -0.85 -18.61
C GLN A 67 3.99 0.62 -18.78
N THR A 68 2.71 0.89 -19.05
CA THR A 68 2.14 2.22 -18.88
C THR A 68 1.96 2.52 -17.38
N PRO A 69 1.94 3.81 -16.97
CA PRO A 69 1.69 4.16 -15.56
C PRO A 69 0.37 3.59 -15.01
N GLN A 70 -0.66 3.48 -15.86
CA GLN A 70 -1.95 2.88 -15.46
C GLN A 70 -1.82 1.37 -15.20
N GLU A 71 -1.08 0.64 -16.03
CA GLU A 71 -0.84 -0.79 -15.83
C GLU A 71 0.00 -1.03 -14.57
N PHE A 72 1.04 -0.23 -14.36
CA PHE A 72 1.89 -0.31 -13.16
C PHE A 72 1.11 -0.09 -11.87
N VAL A 73 0.29 0.96 -11.83
CA VAL A 73 -0.55 1.24 -10.65
C VAL A 73 -1.61 0.16 -10.45
N GLN A 74 -2.21 -0.34 -11.54
CA GLN A 74 -3.19 -1.42 -11.42
C GLN A 74 -2.54 -2.72 -10.89
N GLU A 75 -1.34 -3.06 -11.37
CA GLU A 75 -0.57 -4.20 -10.84
C GLU A 75 -0.29 -4.03 -9.35
N ALA A 76 0.14 -2.84 -8.92
CA ALA A 76 0.34 -2.56 -7.49
C ALA A 76 -0.95 -2.73 -6.65
N CYS A 77 -2.11 -2.33 -7.17
CA CYS A 77 -3.39 -2.60 -6.50
C CYS A 77 -3.80 -4.06 -6.50
N ASP A 78 -3.52 -4.77 -7.60
CA ASP A 78 -3.87 -6.19 -7.74
C ASP A 78 -2.93 -7.07 -6.88
N ASP A 79 -1.69 -6.61 -6.67
CA ASP A 79 -0.67 -7.21 -5.81
C ASP A 79 -0.78 -6.78 -4.34
N ASP A 80 -1.64 -5.81 -4.00
CA ASP A 80 -1.93 -5.46 -2.62
C ASP A 80 -2.70 -6.59 -1.94
N ASP A 81 -1.94 -7.53 -1.38
CA ASP A 81 -2.42 -8.61 -0.53
C ASP A 81 -2.58 -8.17 0.93
N GLY A 82 -2.29 -6.90 1.23
CA GLY A 82 -2.33 -6.33 2.57
C GLY A 82 -1.12 -6.66 3.41
N CYS A 83 -0.12 -7.34 2.86
CA CYS A 83 1.03 -7.83 3.58
C CYS A 83 2.29 -7.02 3.24
N GLU A 84 2.95 -6.50 4.28
CA GLU A 84 4.30 -5.97 4.16
C GLU A 84 5.28 -6.95 4.78
N SER A 85 6.42 -7.20 4.12
CA SER A 85 7.45 -8.10 4.64
C SER A 85 8.84 -7.51 4.61
N CYS A 86 9.70 -8.00 5.50
CA CYS A 86 11.11 -7.65 5.55
C CYS A 86 11.95 -8.80 6.11
N ILE A 87 13.20 -8.86 5.69
CA ILE A 87 14.18 -9.81 6.24
C ILE A 87 15.10 -9.04 7.18
N SER A 88 15.10 -9.43 8.45
CA SER A 88 16.00 -8.87 9.46
C SER A 88 17.44 -9.34 9.26
N ASN A 89 18.39 -8.66 9.88
CA ASN A 89 19.81 -9.04 9.87
C ASN A 89 20.11 -10.41 10.51
N LEU A 90 19.16 -10.96 11.27
CA LEU A 90 19.21 -12.32 11.81
C LEU A 90 18.63 -13.38 10.87
N GLU A 91 18.35 -13.00 9.62
CA GLU A 91 17.74 -13.84 8.58
C GLU A 91 16.31 -14.32 8.92
N ASN A 92 15.64 -13.66 9.86
CA ASN A 92 14.20 -13.87 10.07
C ASN A 92 13.41 -13.00 9.10
N GLU A 93 12.49 -13.63 8.38
CA GLU A 93 11.45 -12.97 7.59
C GLU A 93 10.30 -12.59 8.53
N TYR A 94 9.99 -11.31 8.60
CA TYR A 94 8.80 -10.80 9.27
C TYR A 94 7.83 -10.34 8.20
N GLU A 95 6.56 -10.63 8.41
CA GLU A 95 5.48 -10.18 7.54
C GLU A 95 4.34 -9.70 8.43
N ILE A 96 3.73 -8.57 8.06
CA ILE A 96 2.57 -7.98 8.72
C ILE A 96 1.48 -7.84 7.67
N CYS A 97 0.36 -8.55 7.86
CA CYS A 97 -0.79 -8.53 6.97
C CYS A 97 -1.99 -7.83 7.60
N ASP A 98 -2.57 -6.85 6.92
CA ASP A 98 -3.87 -6.27 7.26
C ASP A 98 -5.00 -7.23 6.90
N ASN A 99 -5.81 -7.60 7.89
CA ASN A 99 -6.96 -8.49 7.69
C ASN A 99 -8.19 -7.78 7.11
N GLY A 100 -8.13 -6.47 6.89
CA GLY A 100 -9.23 -5.64 6.38
C GLY A 100 -10.34 -5.36 7.39
N ASP A 101 -10.13 -5.70 8.67
CA ASP A 101 -11.08 -5.49 9.77
C ASP A 101 -10.51 -4.62 10.91
N GLY A 102 -9.38 -3.95 10.67
CA GLY A 102 -8.65 -3.16 11.67
C GLY A 102 -7.76 -4.01 12.59
N THR A 103 -7.49 -5.26 12.19
CA THR A 103 -6.51 -6.13 12.82
C THR A 103 -5.41 -6.54 11.83
N TYR A 104 -4.24 -6.84 12.37
CA TYR A 104 -3.05 -7.20 11.62
C TYR A 104 -2.48 -8.51 12.14
N LEU A 105 -2.03 -9.38 11.24
CA LEU A 105 -1.35 -10.64 11.54
C LEU A 105 0.15 -10.48 11.31
N ILE A 106 0.98 -10.73 12.33
CA ILE A 106 2.42 -10.95 12.17
C ILE A 106 2.68 -12.42 11.90
N THR A 107 3.42 -12.72 10.83
CA THR A 107 4.09 -14.01 10.63
C THR A 107 5.61 -13.84 10.79
N ILE A 108 6.26 -14.88 11.30
CA ILE A 108 7.72 -14.96 11.43
C ILE A 108 8.17 -16.23 10.72
N ASN A 109 8.95 -16.11 9.66
CA ASN A 109 9.38 -17.21 8.79
C ASN A 109 8.19 -18.03 8.26
N GLY A 110 7.07 -17.36 7.95
CA GLY A 110 5.84 -17.97 7.47
C GLY A 110 4.99 -18.67 8.54
N GLU A 111 5.35 -18.58 9.83
CA GLU A 111 4.53 -19.07 10.93
C GLU A 111 3.75 -17.92 11.57
N GLU A 112 2.43 -18.08 11.70
CA GLU A 112 1.57 -17.14 12.43
C GLU A 112 2.07 -16.96 13.86
N SER A 113 2.41 -15.72 14.22
CA SER A 113 2.94 -15.39 15.54
C SER A 113 1.86 -14.76 16.41
N HIS A 114 1.28 -13.65 15.93
CA HIS A 114 0.36 -12.84 16.72
C HIS A 114 -0.57 -12.02 15.84
N THR A 115 -1.80 -11.82 16.30
CA THR A 115 -2.76 -10.88 15.71
C THR A 115 -3.01 -9.76 16.71
N PHE A 116 -2.88 -8.51 16.26
CA PHE A 116 -3.13 -7.31 17.06
C PHE A 116 -4.07 -6.37 16.33
N SER A 117 -4.82 -5.58 17.08
CA SER A 117 -5.67 -4.53 16.56
C SER A 117 -4.92 -3.20 16.45
N GLU A 118 -5.43 -2.27 15.64
CA GLU A 118 -4.92 -0.87 15.62
C GLU A 118 -4.86 -0.25 17.03
N ALA A 119 -5.80 -0.59 17.91
CA ALA A 119 -5.84 -0.07 19.27
C ALA A 119 -4.67 -0.54 20.13
N GLU A 120 -4.10 -1.70 19.83
CA GLU A 120 -2.95 -2.29 20.54
C GLU A 120 -1.62 -1.71 20.06
N LEU A 121 -1.60 -1.01 18.92
CA LEU A 121 -0.41 -0.37 18.39
C LEU A 121 -0.03 0.92 19.12
N GLU A 122 -0.79 1.38 20.11
CA GLU A 122 -0.53 2.62 20.88
C GLU A 122 -0.25 3.87 20.01
N GLY A 123 -0.74 3.88 18.75
CA GLY A 123 -0.55 4.96 17.80
C GLY A 123 0.65 4.80 16.85
N TYR A 124 1.36 3.67 16.88
CA TYR A 124 2.28 3.29 15.81
C TYR A 124 1.50 2.78 14.60
N ALA A 125 2.02 3.05 13.41
CA ALA A 125 1.51 2.42 12.20
C ALA A 125 2.13 1.01 12.00
N PRO A 126 1.45 0.08 11.32
CA PRO A 126 1.96 -1.29 11.11
C PRO A 126 3.33 -1.34 10.41
N ASP A 127 3.57 -0.46 9.45
CA ASP A 127 4.84 -0.29 8.74
C ASP A 127 5.96 0.19 9.68
N GLU A 128 5.64 1.03 10.67
CA GLU A 128 6.61 1.42 11.70
C GLU A 128 7.04 0.23 12.56
N LEU A 129 6.13 -0.71 12.88
CA LEU A 129 6.49 -1.95 13.56
C LEU A 129 7.43 -2.80 12.71
N LEU A 130 7.11 -2.96 11.42
CA LEU A 130 7.94 -3.72 10.50
C LEU A 130 9.34 -3.11 10.38
N TYR A 131 9.40 -1.77 10.30
CA TYR A 131 10.65 -1.03 10.37
C TYR A 131 11.41 -1.34 11.66
N PHE A 132 10.79 -1.34 12.84
CA PHE A 132 11.48 -1.67 14.10
C PHE A 132 11.98 -3.13 14.16
N LEU A 133 11.24 -4.07 13.57
CA LEU A 133 11.63 -5.49 13.54
C LEU A 133 12.83 -5.76 12.62
N CYS A 134 12.96 -4.96 11.56
CA CYS A 134 13.96 -5.18 10.51
C CYS A 134 15.10 -4.16 10.46
N SER A 135 14.94 -2.97 11.02
CA SER A 135 16.05 -2.03 11.23
C SER A 135 16.81 -2.43 12.49
N ASP A 136 18.14 -2.32 12.45
CA ASP A 136 18.99 -2.58 13.61
C ASP A 136 18.43 -1.87 14.84
N ALA A 137 17.93 -2.60 15.83
CA ALA A 137 18.04 -2.13 17.19
C ALA A 137 19.55 -1.95 17.41
N PRO A 138 20.08 -0.71 17.58
CA PRO A 138 21.48 -0.55 17.89
C PRO A 138 21.73 -1.35 19.17
N GLU A 139 22.64 -2.32 19.09
CA GLU A 139 23.03 -3.25 20.15
C GLU A 139 22.61 -2.74 21.55
N LEU A 140 21.54 -3.29 22.14
CA LEU A 140 21.34 -3.18 23.58
C LEU A 140 22.43 -4.01 24.25
N LYS A 141 23.62 -3.42 24.37
CA LYS A 141 24.68 -3.89 25.26
C LYS A 141 24.17 -3.67 26.68
N PHE A 142 23.72 -4.77 27.30
CA PHE A 142 23.56 -4.85 28.76
C PHE A 142 24.91 -4.72 29.47
#